data_AF-A0A5B7E685-F1
#
_entry.id   AF-A0A5B7E685-F1
#
_cell.length_a   1.000
_cell.length_b   1.000
_cell.length_c   1.000
_cell.angle_alpha   90.00
_cell.angle_beta   90.00
_cell.angle_gamma   90.00
#
_symmetry.space_group_name_H-M   'P 1'
#
loop_
_entity.id
_entity.type
_entity.pdbx_description
1 polymer ?
#
loop_
_entity_poly.entity_id
_entity_poly.type
_entity_poly.pdbx_seq_one_letter_code
_entity_poly.pdbx_strand_id
1 'polypeptide(L)' 'MDVRNLDVLTQRDGKKLVKRHRLSKYVECSAKSQDGLQEVFTSAVMAAVGLGPRPRPCVIM' A
#
# COMPACT_ATOMS: atom_id res chain seq x y z
N MET A 1 14.47 10.05 24.86
CA MET A 1 13.44 9.03 25.10
C MET A 1 13.02 8.51 23.73
N ASP A 2 13.54 7.37 23.32
CA ASP A 2 13.19 6.74 22.04
C ASP A 2 11.74 6.24 22.08
N VAL A 3 10.82 6.98 21.44
CA VAL A 3 9.40 6.63 21.30
C VAL A 3 9.21 5.63 20.15
N ARG A 4 10.08 4.62 20.07
CA ARG A 4 9.97 3.58 19.03
C ARG A 4 9.21 2.42 19.64
N ASN A 5 7.95 2.27 19.23
CA ASN A 5 7.19 1.07 19.54
C ASN A 5 7.88 -0.10 18.81
N LEU A 6 8.47 -1.01 19.59
CA LEU A 6 9.28 -2.15 19.13
C LEU A 6 8.43 -3.35 18.70
N ASP A 7 7.10 -3.26 18.81
CA ASP A 7 6.22 -4.34 18.35
C ASP A 7 6.39 -4.54 16.84
N VAL A 8 6.77 -5.75 16.46
CA VAL A 8 7.00 -6.12 15.07
C VAL A 8 5.65 -6.26 14.38
N LEU A 9 5.32 -5.29 13.52
CA LEU A 9 4.14 -5.38 12.67
C LEU A 9 4.35 -6.48 11.63
N THR A 10 3.41 -7.42 11.59
CA THR A 10 3.41 -8.46 10.55
C THR A 10 2.69 -7.97 9.30
N GLN A 11 3.03 -8.57 8.17
CA GLN A 11 2.33 -8.31 6.90
C GLN A 11 0.81 -8.55 6.99
N ARG A 12 0.36 -9.46 7.88
CA ARG A 12 -1.05 -9.73 8.12
C ARG A 12 -1.75 -8.54 8.77
N ASP A 13 -1.06 -7.84 9.66
CA ASP A 13 -1.63 -6.69 10.36
C ASP A 13 -1.74 -5.48 9.44
N GLY A 14 -0.76 -5.28 8.55
CA GLY A 14 -0.86 -4.33 7.45
C GLY A 14 -2.06 -4.60 6.53
N LYS A 15 -2.28 -5.86 6.13
CA LYS A 15 -3.46 -6.25 5.33
C LYS A 15 -4.78 -6.05 6.07
N LYS A 16 -4.84 -6.31 7.38
CA LYS A 16 -6.03 -6.02 8.21
C LYS A 16 -6.30 -4.51 8.27
N LEU A 17 -5.26 -3.70 8.39
CA LEU A 17 -5.37 -2.23 8.44
C LEU A 17 -6.00 -1.67 7.15
N VAL A 18 -5.53 -2.16 5.99
CA VAL A 18 -6.09 -1.78 4.69
C VAL A 18 -7.58 -2.09 4.62
N LYS A 19 -7.99 -3.29 5.04
CA LYS A 19 -9.41 -3.68 5.04
C LYS A 19 -10.23 -2.83 6.02
N ARG A 20 -9.69 -2.55 7.20
CA ARG A 20 -10.37 -1.77 8.25
C ARG A 20 -10.64 -0.33 7.83
N HIS A 21 -9.67 0.32 7.21
CA HIS A 21 -9.76 1.75 6.83
C HIS A 21 -10.08 1.96 5.35
N ARG A 22 -10.39 0.90 4.59
CA ARG A 22 -10.67 0.93 3.15
C ARG A 22 -9.57 1.66 2.35
N LEU A 23 -8.31 1.38 2.69
CA LEU A 23 -7.15 1.95 2.00
C LEU A 23 -6.90 1.24 0.67
N SER A 24 -6.06 1.83 -0.17
CA SER A 24 -5.78 1.31 -1.52
C SER A 24 -4.97 0.01 -1.51
N LYS A 25 -3.82 0.00 -0.85
CA LYS A 25 -2.89 -1.16 -0.81
C LYS A 25 -1.93 -1.03 0.39
N TYR A 26 -1.49 -2.17 0.92
CA TYR A 26 -0.36 -2.24 1.87
C TYR A 26 0.87 -2.75 1.13
N VAL A 27 2.00 -2.09 1.32
CA VAL A 27 3.30 -2.42 0.69
C VAL A 27 4.38 -2.27 1.75
N GLU A 28 5.27 -3.26 1.85
CA GLU A 28 6.45 -3.21 2.72
C GLU A 28 7.67 -2.78 1.90
N CYS A 29 8.52 -1.94 2.48
CA CYS A 29 9.74 -1.49 1.83
C CYS A 29 10.88 -1.31 2.84
N SER A 30 12.11 -1.50 2.37
CA SER A 30 13.32 -1.16 3.11
C SER A 30 14.05 -0.05 2.38
N ALA A 31 13.99 1.18 2.91
CA ALA A 31 14.71 2.31 2.33
C ALA A 31 16.23 2.10 2.34
N LYS A 32 16.75 1.38 3.35
CA LYS A 32 18.17 1.09 3.50
C LYS A 32 18.69 0.14 2.42
N SER A 33 17.92 -0.91 2.12
CA SER A 33 18.28 -1.92 1.11
C SER A 33 17.76 -1.59 -0.29
N GLN A 34 17.00 -0.49 -0.40
CA GLN A 34 16.26 -0.06 -1.59
C GLN A 34 15.20 -1.07 -2.08
N ASP A 35 14.83 -2.04 -1.24
CA ASP A 35 13.80 -3.02 -1.55
C ASP A 35 12.40 -2.42 -1.46
N GLY A 36 11.57 -2.67 -2.48
CA GLY A 36 10.15 -2.30 -2.50
C GLY A 36 9.86 -0.80 -2.68
N LEU A 37 10.88 0.07 -2.74
CA LEU A 37 10.69 1.52 -2.92
C LEU A 37 9.94 1.84 -4.22
N GLN A 38 10.33 1.23 -5.34
CA GLN A 38 9.67 1.46 -6.62
C GLN A 38 8.19 1.08 -6.57
N GLU A 39 7.84 -0.03 -5.92
CA GLU A 39 6.45 -0.46 -5.80
C GLU A 39 5.62 0.52 -4.95
N VAL A 40 6.19 1.03 -3.85
CA VAL A 40 5.53 2.05 -3.01
C VAL A 40 5.19 3.29 -3.82
N PHE A 41 6.14 3.85 -4.55
CA PHE A 41 5.89 5.07 -5.34
C PHE A 41 4.95 4.81 -6.53
N THR A 42 5.15 3.71 -7.25
CA THR A 42 4.30 3.38 -8.41
C THR A 42 2.86 3.15 -7.96
N SER A 43 2.64 2.40 -6.88
CA SER A 43 1.30 2.14 -6.35
C SER A 43 0.64 3.40 -5.78
N ALA A 44 1.38 4.29 -5.13
CA ALA A 44 0.87 5.58 -4.66
C ALA A 44 0.42 6.47 -5.82
N VAL A 45 1.23 6.59 -6.87
CA VAL A 45 0.89 7.38 -8.06
C VAL A 45 -0.31 6.76 -8.79
N MET A 46 -0.33 5.44 -9.00
CA MET A 46 -1.48 4.76 -9.61
C MET A 46 -2.77 4.97 -8.81
N ALA A 47 -2.70 4.95 -7.47
CA ALA A 47 -3.84 5.22 -6.61
C ALA A 47 -4.30 6.68 -6.72
N ALA A 48 -3.37 7.65 -6.76
CA ALA A 48 -3.69 9.07 -6.88
C ALA A 48 -4.32 9.42 -8.24
N VAL A 49 -3.82 8.84 -9.33
CA VAL A 49 -4.35 9.03 -10.70
C VAL A 49 -5.64 8.23 -10.93
N GLY A 50 -6.00 7.33 -10.02
CA GLY A 50 -7.22 6.52 -10.13
C GLY A 50 -7.14 5.38 -11.16
N LEU A 51 -5.92 5.04 -11.61
CA LEU A 51 -5.60 3.93 -12.51
C LEU A 51 -5.55 2.57 -11.79
N GLY A 52 -6.16 2.46 -10.61
CA GLY A 52 -6.29 1.19 -9.93
C GLY A 52 -7.14 0.19 -10.74
N PRO A 53 -7.06 -1.12 -10.44
CA PRO A 53 -7.92 -2.13 -11.04
C PRO A 53 -9.37 -1.88 -10.63
N ARG A 54 -10.03 -0.94 -11.31
CA ARG A 54 -11.47 -0.73 -11.20
C ARG A 54 -12.10 -1.79 -12.09
N PRO A 55 -12.93 -2.70 -11.55
CA PRO A 55 -13.76 -3.59 -12.36
C PRO A 55 -14.93 -2.77 -12.94
N ARG A 56 -14.63 -1.69 -13.66
CA ARG A 56 -15.63 -1.05 -14.50
C ARG A 56 -15.43 -1.67 -15.88
N PRO A 57 -16.25 -2.65 -16.29
CA PRO A 57 -16.25 -3.04 -17.69
C PRO A 57 -16.50 -1.75 -18.48
N CYS A 58 -15.56 -1.38 -19.34
CA CYS A 58 -15.77 -0.32 -20.30
C CYS A 58 -16.85 -0.80 -21.27
N VAL A 59 -18.12 -0.60 -20.92
CA VAL A 59 -19.23 -0.78 -21.86
C VAL A 59 -19.23 0.46 -22.72
N ILE A 60 -18.85 0.30 -23.98
CA ILE A 60 -19.18 1.27 -25.03
C ILE A 60 -20.70 1.16 -25.20
N MET A 61 -21.43 2.22 -24.86
CA MET A 61 -22.84 2.36 -25.21
C MET A 61 -22.99 2.73 -26.68
#